data_AF-A0A429ISK9-F1
#
_entry.id   AF-A0A429ISK9-F1
#
_cell.length_a   1.000
_cell.length_b   1.000
_cell.length_c   1.000
_cell.angle_alpha   90.00
_cell.angle_beta   90.00
_cell.angle_gamma   90.00
#
_symmetry.space_group_name_H-M   'P 1'
#
loop_
_entity.id
_entity.type
_entity.pdbx_description
1 polymer ?
#
loop_
_entity_poly.entity_id
_entity_poly.type
_entity_poly.pdbx_seq_one_letter_code
_entity_poly.pdbx_strand_id
1 'polypeptide(L)'
;MPVPQLTYEDKLDYTPTARSVSLARRRAARLVAEWGQEGIAGDVALIVSELASNALLHGTLRGRLFRVRLVMGEALLRVEVSDPRGERVPRERRGVYSTSGHGLVLVGGLADRWGIEPRTVGKTVWAELELRAAVTRPCGPRRSGG
;
A
#
# COMPACT_ATOMS: atom_id res chain seq x y z
N MET A 1 9.86 -4.88 -15.60
CA MET A 1 10.19 -4.66 -14.18
C MET A 1 10.63 -5.99 -13.60
N PRO A 2 11.79 -6.11 -12.95
CA PRO A 2 12.15 -7.34 -12.26
C PRO A 2 11.12 -7.60 -11.15
N VAL A 3 10.60 -8.82 -11.10
CA VAL A 3 9.79 -9.28 -9.98
C VAL A 3 10.71 -9.26 -8.75
N PRO A 4 10.33 -8.61 -7.63
CA PRO A 4 11.11 -8.74 -6.40
C PRO A 4 11.26 -10.23 -6.07
N GLN A 5 12.47 -10.66 -5.69
CA GLN A 5 12.65 -12.01 -5.16
C GLN A 5 11.77 -12.11 -3.92
N LEU A 6 10.69 -12.89 -4.03
CA LEU A 6 9.59 -12.85 -3.10
C LEU A 6 10.01 -13.41 -1.74
N THR A 7 9.93 -12.59 -0.71
CA THR A 7 10.15 -13.02 0.68
C THR A 7 8.82 -13.27 1.37
N TYR A 8 7.83 -12.39 1.18
CA TYR A 8 6.50 -12.52 1.76
C TYR A 8 5.40 -12.03 0.80
N GLU A 9 4.24 -12.68 0.85
CA GLU A 9 3.04 -12.25 0.13
C GLU A 9 1.79 -12.37 1.01
N ASP A 10 0.91 -11.38 0.94
CA ASP A 10 -0.47 -11.49 1.40
C ASP A 10 -1.42 -10.97 0.32
N LYS A 11 -2.57 -11.64 0.17
CA LYS A 11 -3.58 -11.27 -0.83
C LYS A 11 -4.97 -11.60 -0.30
N LEU A 12 -5.82 -10.58 -0.22
CA LEU A 12 -7.19 -10.75 0.28
C LEU A 12 -8.19 -9.90 -0.48
N ASP A 13 -9.38 -10.48 -0.72
CA ASP A 13 -10.51 -9.82 -1.34
C ASP A 13 -11.46 -9.28 -0.28
N TYR A 14 -11.97 -8.08 -0.51
CA TYR A 14 -12.77 -7.31 0.43
C TYR A 14 -14.06 -6.84 -0.22
N THR A 15 -15.16 -6.90 0.54
CA THR A 15 -16.40 -6.25 0.13
C THR A 15 -16.22 -4.73 0.12
N PRO A 16 -16.84 -4.00 -0.82
CA PRO A 16 -16.64 -2.55 -0.93
C PRO A 16 -17.44 -1.81 0.15
N THR A 17 -16.92 -1.79 1.37
CA THR A 17 -17.48 -1.07 2.52
C THR A 17 -16.39 -0.30 3.27
N ALA A 18 -16.76 0.76 3.99
CA ALA A 18 -15.83 1.52 4.84
C ALA A 18 -15.20 0.63 5.94
N ARG A 19 -15.95 -0.36 6.45
CA ARG A 19 -15.43 -1.35 7.40
C ARG A 19 -14.30 -2.18 6.77
N SER A 20 -14.44 -2.56 5.52
CA SER A 20 -13.41 -3.31 4.79
C SER A 20 -12.15 -2.50 4.56
N VAL A 21 -12.25 -1.20 4.26
CA VAL A 21 -11.08 -0.30 4.21
C VAL A 21 -10.33 -0.30 5.55
N SER A 22 -11.07 -0.18 6.65
CA SER A 22 -10.47 -0.21 7.99
C SER A 22 -9.81 -1.55 8.32
N LEU A 23 -10.40 -2.66 7.87
CA LEU A 23 -9.84 -4.00 8.04
C LEU A 23 -8.58 -4.19 7.21
N ALA A 24 -8.59 -3.77 5.95
CA ALA A 24 -7.44 -3.82 5.05
C ALA A 24 -6.26 -3.02 5.62
N ARG A 25 -6.51 -1.78 6.05
CA ARG A 25 -5.50 -0.92 6.71
C ARG A 25 -4.84 -1.61 7.90
N ARG A 26 -5.64 -2.12 8.84
CA ARG A 26 -5.11 -2.77 10.06
C ARG A 26 -4.33 -4.05 9.73
N ARG A 27 -4.83 -4.84 8.78
CA ARG A 27 -4.16 -6.06 8.33
C ARG A 27 -2.79 -5.73 7.73
N ALA A 28 -2.73 -4.73 6.87
CA ALA A 28 -1.49 -4.33 6.21
C ALA A 28 -0.43 -3.87 7.21
N ALA A 29 -0.79 -2.97 8.13
CA ALA A 29 0.12 -2.50 9.18
C ALA A 29 0.67 -3.67 10.02
N ARG A 30 -0.21 -4.60 10.41
CA ARG A 30 0.16 -5.76 11.22
C ARG A 30 1.12 -6.69 10.47
N LEU A 31 0.80 -7.04 9.23
CA LEU A 31 1.64 -7.92 8.42
C LEU A 31 3.02 -7.32 8.16
N VAL A 32 3.10 -6.04 7.82
CA VAL A 32 4.39 -5.36 7.57
C VAL A 32 5.25 -5.33 8.84
N ALA A 33 4.65 -5.13 10.01
CA ALA A 33 5.35 -5.27 11.28
C ALA A 33 5.80 -6.72 11.55
N GLU A 34 4.93 -7.71 11.32
CA GLU A 34 5.26 -9.14 11.44
C GLU A 34 6.38 -9.57 10.47
N TRP A 35 6.53 -8.89 9.34
CA TRP A 35 7.60 -9.10 8.37
C TRP A 35 8.89 -8.32 8.69
N GLY A 36 8.97 -7.69 9.86
CA GLY A 36 10.16 -7.00 10.36
C GLY A 36 10.34 -5.57 9.86
N GLN A 37 9.31 -4.96 9.27
CA GLN A 37 9.34 -3.61 8.69
C GLN A 37 8.47 -2.62 9.48
N GLU A 38 8.56 -2.67 10.82
CA GLU A 38 7.77 -1.83 11.73
C GLU A 38 7.86 -0.32 11.41
N GLY A 39 9.04 0.15 10.98
CA GLY A 39 9.29 1.56 10.68
C GLY A 39 8.44 2.14 9.55
N ILE A 40 7.96 1.31 8.61
CA ILE A 40 7.11 1.74 7.48
C ILE A 40 5.66 1.24 7.61
N ALA A 41 5.33 0.50 8.66
CA ALA A 41 4.00 -0.10 8.84
C ALA A 41 2.88 0.97 8.88
N GLY A 42 3.16 2.14 9.46
CA GLY A 42 2.23 3.27 9.48
C GLY A 42 1.97 3.85 8.09
N ASP A 43 3.02 4.05 7.30
CA ASP A 43 2.93 4.60 5.95
C ASP A 43 2.17 3.65 5.02
N VAL A 44 2.46 2.35 5.11
CA VAL A 44 1.73 1.32 4.37
C VAL A 44 0.25 1.29 4.75
N ALA A 45 -0.06 1.46 6.04
CA ALA A 45 -1.45 1.53 6.49
C ALA A 45 -2.19 2.70 5.83
N LEU A 46 -1.56 3.88 5.78
CA LEU A 46 -2.14 5.05 5.12
C LEU A 46 -2.31 4.84 3.63
N ILE A 47 -1.29 4.32 2.94
CA ILE A 47 -1.36 3.99 1.51
C ILE A 47 -2.53 3.02 1.24
N VAL A 48 -2.65 1.93 2.00
CA VAL A 48 -3.76 0.99 1.83
C VAL A 48 -5.11 1.65 2.09
N SER A 49 -5.21 2.53 3.09
CA SER A 49 -6.43 3.28 3.39
C SER A 49 -6.86 4.16 2.22
N GLU A 50 -5.94 4.91 1.63
CA GLU A 50 -6.22 5.81 0.51
C GLU A 50 -6.57 5.03 -0.77
N LEU A 51 -5.79 4.00 -1.10
CA LEU A 51 -6.03 3.18 -2.29
C LEU A 51 -7.35 2.40 -2.19
N ALA A 52 -7.65 1.81 -1.03
CA ALA A 52 -8.92 1.11 -0.81
C ALA A 52 -10.12 2.07 -0.75
N SER A 53 -9.95 3.28 -0.21
CA SER A 53 -10.98 4.32 -0.25
C SER A 53 -11.27 4.77 -1.68
N ASN A 54 -10.24 4.93 -2.50
CA ASN A 54 -10.40 5.20 -3.93
C ASN A 54 -11.12 4.04 -4.65
N ALA A 55 -10.78 2.79 -4.34
CA ALA A 55 -11.48 1.63 -4.88
C ALA A 55 -12.97 1.59 -4.44
N LEU A 56 -13.27 1.97 -3.20
CA LEU A 56 -14.63 2.08 -2.68
C LEU A 56 -15.45 3.15 -3.41
N LEU A 57 -14.90 4.37 -3.51
CA LEU A 57 -15.58 5.55 -4.07
C LEU A 57 -15.70 5.53 -5.59
N HIS A 58 -14.73 4.90 -6.28
CA HIS A 58 -14.63 4.99 -7.74
C HIS A 58 -14.66 3.63 -8.46
N GLY A 59 -14.36 2.54 -7.76
CA GLY A 59 -14.27 1.18 -8.32
C GLY A 59 -15.56 0.35 -8.23
N THR A 60 -16.63 0.88 -7.64
CA THR A 60 -17.82 0.06 -7.34
C THR A 60 -18.79 -0.06 -8.53
N LEU A 61 -18.75 -1.24 -9.16
CA LEU A 61 -19.96 -1.90 -9.65
C LEU A 61 -20.56 -2.67 -8.46
N ARG A 62 -21.86 -2.53 -8.19
CA ARG A 62 -22.52 -3.16 -7.03
C ARG A 62 -22.20 -4.67 -6.99
N GLY A 63 -21.76 -5.17 -5.84
CA GLY A 63 -21.54 -6.60 -5.58
C GLY A 63 -20.17 -7.17 -5.96
N ARG A 64 -19.22 -6.38 -6.45
CA ARG A 64 -17.87 -6.88 -6.76
C ARG A 64 -16.84 -6.47 -5.70
N LEU A 65 -15.95 -7.41 -5.37
CA LEU A 65 -14.89 -7.23 -4.37
C LEU A 65 -13.75 -6.37 -4.92
N PHE A 66 -13.05 -5.67 -4.04
CA PHE A 66 -11.72 -5.14 -4.34
C PHE A 66 -10.67 -6.01 -3.67
N ARG A 67 -9.47 -6.08 -4.25
CA ARG A 67 -8.37 -6.90 -3.76
C ARG A 67 -7.28 -6.01 -3.20
N VAL A 68 -6.73 -6.38 -2.05
CA VAL A 68 -5.46 -5.82 -1.57
C VAL A 68 -4.42 -6.93 -1.63
N ARG A 69 -3.25 -6.61 -2.17
CA ARG A 69 -2.09 -7.50 -2.22
C ARG A 69 -0.86 -6.76 -1.72
N LEU A 70 -0.10 -7.41 -0.86
CA LEU A 70 1.17 -6.95 -0.34
C LEU A 70 2.23 -7.95 -0.79
N VAL A 71 3.30 -7.45 -1.39
CA VAL A 71 4.41 -8.26 -1.91
C VAL A 71 5.70 -7.65 -1.36
N MET A 72 6.41 -8.39 -0.52
CA MET A 72 7.69 -7.96 0.04
C MET A 72 8.81 -8.81 -0.53
N GLY A 73 9.80 -8.18 -1.13
CA GLY A 73 11.11 -8.79 -1.42
C GLY A 73 12.18 -8.20 -0.52
N GLU A 74 13.44 -8.48 -0.85
CA GLU A 74 14.59 -8.06 -0.01
C GLU A 74 14.75 -6.54 0.11
N ALA A 75 14.47 -5.80 -0.97
CA ALA A 75 14.72 -4.36 -1.05
C ALA A 75 13.45 -3.52 -1.24
N LEU A 76 12.29 -4.15 -1.40
CA LEU A 76 11.08 -3.44 -1.81
C LEU A 76 9.83 -4.10 -1.25
N LEU A 77 8.92 -3.25 -0.76
CA LEU A 77 7.54 -3.60 -0.46
C LEU A 77 6.63 -2.96 -1.52
N ARG A 78 5.78 -3.77 -2.14
CA ARG A 78 4.77 -3.34 -3.10
C ARG A 78 3.37 -3.57 -2.53
N VAL A 79 2.57 -2.50 -2.55
CA VAL A 79 1.16 -2.48 -2.18
C VAL A 79 0.35 -2.37 -3.46
N GLU A 80 -0.60 -3.27 -3.67
CA GLU A 80 -1.50 -3.26 -4.82
C GLU A 80 -2.96 -3.28 -4.34
N VAL A 81 -3.78 -2.42 -4.94
CA VAL A 81 -5.24 -2.47 -4.80
C VAL A 81 -5.87 -2.62 -6.17
N SER A 82 -6.52 -3.77 -6.40
CA SER A 82 -7.23 -4.03 -7.65
C SER A 82 -8.73 -3.85 -7.47
N ASP A 83 -9.36 -3.10 -8.37
CA ASP A 83 -10.81 -2.99 -8.47
C ASP A 83 -11.30 -3.42 -9.85
N PRO A 84 -12.51 -3.96 -9.97
CA PRO A 84 -13.01 -4.57 -11.20
C PRO A 84 -13.52 -3.55 -12.24
N ARG A 85 -13.38 -2.23 -12.00
CA ARG A 85 -13.90 -1.18 -12.90
C ARG A 85 -12.75 -0.40 -13.55
N GLY A 86 -12.49 -0.72 -14.83
CA GLY A 86 -11.34 -0.18 -15.59
C GLY A 86 -11.52 1.23 -16.15
N GLU A 87 -12.74 1.78 -16.17
CA GLU A 87 -13.07 3.01 -16.91
C GLU A 87 -12.71 4.33 -16.21
N ARG A 88 -12.41 4.31 -14.90
CA ARG A 88 -12.01 5.51 -14.15
C ARG A 88 -10.59 5.37 -13.64
N VAL A 89 -9.65 5.96 -14.37
CA VAL A 89 -8.26 6.15 -13.95
C VAL A 89 -8.24 7.25 -12.87
N PRO A 90 -7.74 6.98 -11.66
CA PRO A 90 -7.53 8.03 -10.67
C PRO A 90 -6.55 9.06 -11.24
N ARG A 91 -6.98 10.31 -11.40
CA ARG A 91 -6.11 11.41 -11.86
C ARG A 91 -5.62 12.17 -10.65
N GLU A 92 -4.31 12.41 -10.58
CA GLU A 92 -3.75 13.40 -9.66
C GLU A 92 -4.35 14.78 -10.03
N ARG A 93 -5.14 15.38 -9.14
CA ARG A 93 -5.70 16.74 -9.34
C ARG A 93 -5.20 17.64 -8.22
N ARG A 94 -4.29 18.55 -8.55
CA ARG A 94 -3.94 19.70 -7.71
C ARG A 94 -5.05 20.74 -7.85
N GLY A 95 -5.98 20.80 -6.89
CA GLY A 95 -7.07 21.78 -6.89
C GLY A 95 -7.87 21.77 -5.59
N VAL A 96 -8.08 22.97 -5.03
CA VAL A 96 -8.48 23.27 -3.64
C VAL A 96 -9.88 22.76 -3.23
N TYR A 97 -10.69 22.19 -4.13
CA TYR A 97 -12.09 21.85 -3.85
C TYR A 97 -12.55 20.47 -4.36
N SER A 98 -11.68 19.45 -4.37
CA SER A 98 -12.11 18.07 -4.61
C SER A 98 -11.54 17.12 -3.55
N THR A 99 -12.43 16.53 -2.76
CA THR A 99 -12.12 15.52 -1.74
C THR A 99 -11.49 14.24 -2.33
N SER A 100 -11.48 14.09 -3.66
CA SER A 100 -10.98 12.91 -4.40
C SER A 100 -9.50 13.01 -4.82
N GLY A 101 -8.85 14.17 -4.63
CA GLY A 101 -7.49 14.44 -5.12
C GLY A 101 -6.38 14.32 -4.07
N HIS A 102 -6.71 14.44 -2.78
CA HIS A 102 -5.71 14.46 -1.71
C HIS A 102 -5.11 13.08 -1.40
N GLY A 103 -5.88 12.00 -1.59
CA GLY A 103 -5.42 10.64 -1.25
C GLY A 103 -4.23 10.17 -2.09
N LEU A 104 -4.21 10.49 -3.39
CA LEU A 104 -3.05 10.16 -4.24
C LEU A 104 -1.86 11.10 -4.02
N VAL A 105 -2.10 12.33 -3.57
CA VAL A 105 -1.02 13.23 -3.15
C VAL A 105 -0.33 12.68 -1.91
N LEU A 106 -1.10 12.10 -0.97
CA LEU A 106 -0.55 11.40 0.19
C LEU A 106 0.26 10.16 -0.24
N VAL A 107 -0.29 9.33 -1.13
CA VAL A 107 0.44 8.18 -1.68
C VAL A 107 1.74 8.62 -2.38
N GLY A 108 1.70 9.68 -3.19
CA GLY A 108 2.89 10.23 -3.85
C GLY A 108 3.92 10.85 -2.92
N GLY A 109 3.53 11.22 -1.69
CA GLY A 109 4.44 11.70 -0.65
C GLY A 109 5.04 10.58 0.22
N LEU A 110 4.39 9.42 0.29
CA LEU A 110 4.83 8.28 1.12
C LEU A 110 5.51 7.16 0.32
N ALA A 111 5.18 7.02 -0.96
CA ALA A 111 5.72 5.97 -1.82
C ALA A 111 6.88 6.49 -2.68
N ASP A 112 7.92 5.69 -2.84
CA ASP A 112 9.04 5.99 -3.74
C ASP A 112 8.58 5.93 -5.22
N ARG A 113 7.67 5.00 -5.52
CA ARG A 113 7.01 4.90 -6.82
C ARG A 113 5.55 4.51 -6.64
N TRP A 114 4.69 4.99 -7.52
CA TRP A 114 3.31 4.54 -7.60
C TRP A 114 2.82 4.63 -9.03
N GLY A 115 1.73 3.92 -9.32
CA GLY A 115 1.16 3.92 -10.66
C GLY A 115 -0.15 3.18 -10.75
N ILE A 116 -0.65 3.12 -11.97
CA ILE A 116 -1.92 2.48 -12.30
C ILE A 116 -1.66 1.53 -13.46
N GLU A 117 -2.05 0.28 -13.29
CA GLU A 117 -1.94 -0.77 -14.30
C GLU A 117 -3.34 -1.19 -14.75
N PRO A 118 -3.73 -0.93 -16.01
CA PRO A 118 -4.98 -1.42 -16.57
C PRO A 118 -5.02 -2.95 -16.57
N ARG A 119 -6.18 -3.56 -16.31
CA ARG A 119 -6.39 -5.01 -16.42
C ARG A 119 -7.48 -5.31 -17.44
N THR A 120 -7.48 -6.53 -17.98
CA THR A 120 -8.57 -7.02 -18.85
C THR A 120 -9.95 -6.79 -18.23
N VAL A 121 -10.04 -6.93 -16.89
CA VAL A 121 -11.18 -6.50 -16.10
C VAL A 121 -10.66 -5.66 -14.94
N GLY A 122 -10.88 -4.34 -15.01
CA GLY A 122 -10.55 -3.43 -13.93
C GLY A 122 -9.22 -2.71 -14.08
N LYS A 123 -8.67 -2.31 -12.94
CA LYS A 123 -7.35 -1.69 -12.82
C LYS A 123 -6.70 -2.11 -11.50
N THR A 124 -5.38 -2.04 -11.44
CA THR A 124 -4.62 -2.09 -10.20
C THR A 124 -3.98 -0.73 -9.98
N VAL A 125 -4.23 -0.12 -8.83
CA VAL A 125 -3.43 1.01 -8.35
C VAL A 125 -2.39 0.45 -7.40
N TRP A 126 -1.13 0.85 -7.57
CA TRP A 126 -0.02 0.28 -6.81
C TRP A 126 0.90 1.36 -6.29
N ALA A 127 1.58 1.05 -5.19
CA ALA A 127 2.62 1.87 -4.56
C ALA A 127 3.78 0.98 -4.13
N GLU A 128 5.00 1.48 -4.23
CA GLU A 128 6.24 0.79 -3.87
C GLU A 128 7.01 1.63 -2.87
N LEU A 129 7.53 0.96 -1.84
CA LEU A 129 8.39 1.52 -0.81
C LEU A 129 9.70 0.75 -0.79
N GLU A 130 10.82 1.46 -0.79
CA GLU A 130 12.15 0.88 -0.66
C GLU A 130 12.41 0.47 0.80
N LEU A 131 12.74 -0.81 0.98
CA LEU A 131 13.13 -1.34 2.28
C LEU A 131 14.59 -0.98 2.51
N ARG A 132 14.83 0.11 3.24
CA ARG A 132 16.17 0.38 3.74
C ARG A 132 16.46 -0.68 4.79
N ALA A 133 17.44 -1.55 4.50
CA ALA A 133 17.94 -2.50 5.48
C ALA A 133 18.19 -1.72 6.78
N ALA A 134 17.53 -2.14 7.86
CA ALA A 134 17.78 -1.55 9.16
C ALA A 134 19.28 -1.69 9.41
N VAL A 135 20.00 -0.56 9.45
CA VAL A 135 21.37 -0.56 9.93
C VAL A 135 21.27 -0.98 11.39
N THR A 136 21.50 -2.26 11.66
CA THR A 136 21.72 -2.75 13.02
C THR A 136 22.90 -1.95 13.55
N ARG A 137 22.64 -0.92 14.36
CA ARG A 137 23.72 -0.22 15.06
C ARG A 137 24.37 -1.28 15.95
N PRO A 138 25.66 -1.62 15.75
CA PRO A 138 26.32 -2.50 16.70
C PRO A 138 26.25 -1.83 18.07
N CYS A 139 25.63 -2.52 19.03
CA CYS A 139 25.68 -2.14 20.43
C CYS A 139 27.16 -2.16 20.83
N GLY A 140 27.78 -0.97 20.89
CA GLY A 140 29.18 -0.84 21.26
C GLY A 140 29.39 -1.37 22.69
N PRO A 141 30.52 -2.05 22.97
CA PRO A 141 30.76 -2.63 24.29
C PRO A 141 30.80 -1.52 25.35
N ARG A 142 29.99 -1.71 26.40
CA ARG A 142 29.98 -0.86 27.58
C ARG A 142 31.34 -1.01 28.29
N ARG A 143 32.25 -0.05 28.10
CA ARG A 143 33.48 0.03 28.89
C ARG A 143 33.11 0.40 30.33
N SER A 144 33.23 -0.56 31.24
CA SER A 144 33.37 -0.31 32.67
C SER A 144 34.86 -0.13 32.99
N GLY A 145 35.30 1.12 33.19
CA GLY A 145 36.40 1.42 34.12
C GLY A 145 35.84 1.27 35.54
N GLY A 146 36.55 0.75 36.54
CA GLY A 146 37.95 1.01 36.86
C GLY A 146 37.92 1.62 38.25
#